data_AF-A0A932FNW6-F1
#
_entry.id   AF-A0A932FNW6-F1
#
_cell.length_a   1.000
_cell.length_b   1.000
_cell.length_c   1.000
_cell.angle_alpha   90.00
_cell.angle_beta   90.00
_cell.angle_gamma   90.00
#
_symmetry.space_group_name_H-M   'P 1'
#
loop_
_entity.id
_entity.type
_entity.pdbx_description
1 polymer ?
#
loop_
_entity_poly.entity_id
_entity_poly.type
_entity_poly.pdbx_seq_one_letter_code
_entity_poly.pdbx_strand_id
1 'polypeptide(L)'
;MAGVLMAAGCERSSVAPDLPADGTPLPSPAALTTVPAGAVTAAALAALGADGRFERTASAFPTPFPIMSAAQAETVAVRFLRVHGSAFNSDFSEDRGETVRSERLTSCGPALYGDSPLSPVPDSIIVNLRITMGPAWEVLLCDGGVQQVVVGVGAYATDLVGFDFNAPTGSAGSELLNASLSWRGIPVGVRYPASAEEAAARVAAATGRKVVSVPRLVRGRIPLSKWWTLWSVDLDSAVTVRGLRSNVSRSRSTLMYGLLPAARWEMAVVDATHDELGPYVTTGEIRQPDGSQRTIPLTLGRLPAPSFLNAAPVVRVTTP
;
A
#
# COMPACT_ATOMS: atom_id res chain seq x y z
N MET A 1 -50.55 -0.29 11.87
CA MET A 1 -49.67 0.88 12.03
C MET A 1 -48.32 0.53 11.43
N ALA A 2 -48.02 1.05 10.24
CA ALA A 2 -46.75 0.82 9.55
C ALA A 2 -45.83 2.02 9.81
N GLY A 3 -44.70 1.77 10.47
CA GLY A 3 -43.68 2.78 10.75
C GLY A 3 -42.73 2.92 9.56
N VAL A 4 -42.76 4.09 8.92
CA VAL A 4 -41.79 4.49 7.89
C VAL A 4 -40.50 4.93 8.61
N LEU A 5 -39.42 4.17 8.43
CA LEU A 5 -38.07 4.59 8.82
C LEU A 5 -37.53 5.51 7.72
N MET A 6 -37.46 6.81 8.01
CA MET A 6 -36.76 7.78 7.16
C MET A 6 -35.25 7.53 7.26
N ALA A 7 -34.63 7.19 6.13
CA ALA A 7 -33.19 7.21 5.98
C ALA A 7 -32.70 8.66 5.99
N ALA A 8 -31.87 9.02 6.97
CA ALA A 8 -31.17 10.29 6.98
C ALA A 8 -30.17 10.30 5.81
N GLY A 9 -30.40 11.19 4.83
CA GLY A 9 -29.50 11.39 3.71
C GLY A 9 -28.16 11.92 4.18
N CYS A 10 -27.11 11.11 4.06
CA CYS A 10 -25.74 11.62 4.05
C CYS A 10 -25.50 12.37 2.74
N GLU A 11 -25.52 13.70 2.76
CA GLU A 11 -24.93 14.51 1.69
C GLU A 11 -23.41 14.26 1.69
N ARG A 12 -22.97 13.39 0.78
CA ARG A 12 -21.54 13.13 0.56
C ARG A 12 -20.96 14.26 -0.25
N SER A 13 -19.88 14.87 0.25
CA SER A 13 -19.10 15.87 -0.46
C SER A 13 -18.35 15.21 -1.62
N SER A 14 -18.89 15.36 -2.83
CA SER A 14 -18.28 14.91 -4.09
C SER A 14 -17.22 15.90 -4.56
N VAL A 15 -16.10 16.01 -3.85
CA VAL A 15 -14.93 16.73 -4.38
C VAL A 15 -14.05 15.70 -5.07
N ALA A 16 -14.33 15.47 -6.34
CA ALA A 16 -13.37 14.80 -7.22
C ALA A 16 -12.08 15.65 -7.25
N PRO A 17 -10.89 15.04 -7.22
CA PRO A 17 -9.65 15.80 -7.42
C PRO A 17 -9.72 16.50 -8.79
N ASP A 18 -9.42 17.80 -8.83
CA ASP A 18 -9.22 18.55 -10.07
C ASP A 18 -8.08 17.88 -10.87
N LEU A 19 -8.46 16.99 -11.78
CA LEU A 19 -7.58 16.52 -12.83
C LEU A 19 -7.32 17.71 -13.77
N PRO A 20 -6.09 17.87 -14.30
CA PRO A 20 -5.79 18.91 -15.27
C PRO A 20 -6.79 18.85 -16.44
N ALA A 21 -7.57 19.91 -16.65
CA ALA A 21 -8.64 19.98 -17.65
C ALA A 21 -8.11 20.04 -19.10
N ASP A 22 -6.80 20.17 -19.27
CA ASP A 22 -6.11 20.38 -20.54
C ASP A 22 -5.85 19.09 -21.34
N GLY A 23 -6.29 17.93 -20.83
CA GLY A 23 -6.20 16.66 -21.57
C GLY A 23 -4.77 16.27 -21.92
N THR A 24 -3.77 16.84 -21.24
CA THR A 24 -2.39 16.37 -21.34
C THR A 24 -2.39 14.89 -20.90
N PRO A 25 -1.95 13.96 -21.76
CA PRO A 25 -1.81 12.57 -21.35
C PRO A 25 -0.89 12.55 -20.14
N LEU A 26 -1.36 11.96 -19.03
CA LEU A 26 -0.49 11.68 -17.90
C LEU A 26 0.74 10.94 -18.44
N PRO A 27 1.97 11.32 -18.02
CA PRO A 27 3.18 10.71 -18.54
C PRO A 27 3.04 9.19 -18.43
N SER A 28 3.22 8.50 -19.55
CA SER A 28 3.15 7.04 -19.62
C SER A 28 4.01 6.47 -18.48
N PRO A 29 3.54 5.51 -17.67
CA PRO A 29 4.25 4.99 -16.48
C PRO A 29 5.61 4.28 -16.75
N ALA A 30 6.19 4.45 -17.93
CA ALA A 30 7.16 3.55 -18.52
C ALA A 30 8.53 4.18 -18.84
N ALA A 31 8.98 5.14 -18.05
CA ALA A 31 10.42 5.25 -17.84
C ALA A 31 10.76 4.39 -16.62
N LEU A 32 11.42 3.25 -16.86
CA LEU A 32 12.02 2.50 -15.76
C LEU A 32 12.91 3.46 -14.98
N THR A 33 12.56 3.69 -13.72
CA THR A 33 13.39 4.53 -12.85
C THR A 33 14.58 3.68 -12.47
N THR A 34 15.68 3.81 -13.20
CA THR A 34 16.95 3.21 -12.82
C THR A 34 17.40 3.83 -11.50
N VAL A 35 17.82 3.01 -10.53
CA VAL A 35 18.35 3.53 -9.27
C VAL A 35 19.68 4.23 -9.55
N PRO A 36 19.85 5.52 -9.20
CA PRO A 36 21.14 6.18 -9.37
C PRO A 36 22.22 5.44 -8.57
N ALA A 37 23.40 5.18 -9.16
CA ALA A 37 24.46 4.43 -8.48
C ALA A 37 24.90 5.07 -7.14
N GLY A 38 24.77 6.39 -7.00
CA GLY A 38 25.03 7.11 -5.76
C GLY A 38 23.94 7.00 -4.69
N ALA A 39 22.75 6.50 -5.02
CA ALA A 39 21.60 6.37 -4.13
C ALA A 39 21.59 5.07 -3.31
N VAL A 40 22.42 4.09 -3.68
CA VAL A 40 22.52 2.77 -3.02
C VAL A 40 23.94 2.51 -2.53
N THR A 41 24.08 1.67 -1.51
CA THR A 41 25.38 1.13 -1.12
C THR A 41 25.84 0.04 -2.10
N ALA A 42 27.11 -0.38 -1.99
CA ALA A 42 27.62 -1.49 -2.80
C ALA A 42 26.85 -2.80 -2.57
N ALA A 43 26.36 -3.04 -1.34
CA ALA A 43 25.56 -4.23 -1.02
C ALA A 43 24.19 -4.21 -1.70
N ALA A 44 23.47 -3.08 -1.65
CA ALA A 44 22.22 -2.93 -2.38
C ALA A 44 22.42 -2.96 -3.91
N LEU A 45 23.51 -2.36 -4.41
CA LEU A 45 23.85 -2.38 -5.83
C LEU A 45 24.10 -3.81 -6.35
N ALA A 46 24.75 -4.66 -5.54
CA ALA A 46 25.00 -6.06 -5.89
C ALA A 46 23.71 -6.91 -5.97
N ALA A 47 22.59 -6.42 -5.45
CA ALA A 47 21.28 -7.06 -5.54
C ALA A 47 20.45 -6.59 -6.75
N LEU A 48 21.00 -5.71 -7.59
CA LEU A 48 20.39 -5.39 -8.88
C LEU A 48 20.72 -6.49 -9.90
N GLY A 49 19.69 -6.99 -10.56
CA GLY A 49 19.83 -7.84 -11.72
C GLY A 49 20.43 -7.11 -12.91
N ALA A 50 20.73 -7.85 -13.98
CA ALA A 50 21.32 -7.30 -15.20
C ALA A 50 20.44 -6.23 -15.89
N ASP A 51 19.14 -6.23 -15.65
CA ASP A 51 18.18 -5.23 -16.15
C ASP A 51 18.09 -3.97 -15.26
N GLY A 52 18.93 -3.88 -14.23
CA GLY A 52 18.97 -2.76 -13.29
C GLY A 52 17.80 -2.73 -12.31
N ARG A 53 17.07 -3.85 -12.15
CA ARG A 53 16.00 -4.00 -11.16
C ARG A 53 16.47 -4.78 -9.96
N PHE A 54 15.89 -4.48 -8.80
CA PHE A 54 16.08 -5.30 -7.62
C PHE A 54 15.45 -6.67 -7.84
N GLU A 55 16.22 -7.73 -7.57
CA GLU A 55 15.65 -9.07 -7.51
C GLU A 55 14.65 -9.16 -6.36
N ARG A 56 13.54 -9.87 -6.59
CA ARG A 56 12.52 -10.07 -5.56
C ARG A 56 13.13 -10.83 -4.39
N THR A 57 13.18 -10.21 -3.23
CA THR A 57 13.68 -10.83 -2.02
C THR A 57 12.63 -11.78 -1.43
N ALA A 58 13.10 -12.90 -0.89
CA ALA A 58 12.28 -13.75 -0.04
C ALA A 58 11.83 -12.98 1.21
N SER A 59 10.77 -13.46 1.88
CA SER A 59 10.31 -12.88 3.15
C SER A 59 11.48 -12.72 4.11
N ALA A 60 11.59 -11.57 4.77
CA ALA A 60 12.65 -11.35 5.76
C ALA A 60 12.46 -12.17 7.03
N PHE A 61 11.26 -12.73 7.22
CA PHE A 61 10.89 -13.47 8.42
C PHE A 61 10.67 -14.94 8.05
N PRO A 62 11.54 -15.86 8.51
CA PRO A 62 11.25 -17.28 8.38
C PRO A 62 9.96 -17.60 9.13
N THR A 63 9.10 -18.40 8.52
CA THR A 63 7.81 -18.78 9.10
C THR A 63 7.67 -20.29 9.04
N PRO A 64 7.15 -20.94 10.11
CA PRO A 64 6.89 -22.37 10.11
C PRO A 64 5.62 -22.72 9.31
N PHE A 65 4.84 -21.72 8.91
CA PHE A 65 3.58 -21.92 8.22
C PHE A 65 3.78 -22.04 6.71
N PRO A 66 3.01 -22.91 6.03
CA PRO A 66 3.03 -22.96 4.59
C PRO A 66 2.57 -21.62 4.01
N ILE A 67 3.31 -21.13 3.02
CA ILE A 67 2.98 -19.92 2.27
C ILE A 67 2.49 -20.34 0.88
N MET A 68 1.36 -19.78 0.48
CA MET A 68 0.83 -19.88 -0.87
C MET A 68 1.83 -19.29 -1.88
N SER A 69 2.00 -19.90 -3.05
CA SER A 69 2.83 -19.32 -4.12
C SER A 69 2.18 -18.11 -4.78
N ALA A 70 2.98 -17.28 -5.46
CA ALA A 70 2.46 -16.13 -6.22
C ALA A 70 1.37 -16.54 -7.24
N ALA A 71 1.60 -17.61 -8.00
CA ALA A 71 0.65 -18.11 -9.00
C ALA A 71 -0.67 -18.60 -8.39
N GLN A 72 -0.60 -19.21 -7.20
CA GLN A 72 -1.79 -19.60 -6.44
C GLN A 72 -2.57 -18.36 -5.97
N ALA A 73 -1.88 -17.33 -5.47
CA ALA A 73 -2.54 -16.08 -5.06
C ALA A 73 -3.20 -15.36 -6.23
N GLU A 74 -2.56 -15.33 -7.39
CA GLU A 74 -3.14 -14.80 -8.63
C GLU A 74 -4.41 -15.56 -9.02
N THR A 75 -4.38 -16.89 -8.95
CA THR A 75 -5.54 -17.73 -9.23
C THR A 75 -6.69 -17.40 -8.29
N VAL A 76 -6.44 -17.26 -6.99
CA VAL A 76 -7.43 -16.88 -5.98
C VAL A 76 -8.01 -15.49 -6.27
N ALA A 77 -7.17 -14.49 -6.53
CA ALA A 77 -7.62 -13.12 -6.79
C ALA A 77 -8.47 -12.99 -8.07
N VAL A 78 -8.05 -13.64 -9.17
CA VAL A 78 -8.79 -13.63 -10.43
C VAL A 78 -10.14 -14.35 -10.28
N ARG A 79 -10.17 -15.48 -9.56
CA ARG A 79 -11.44 -16.18 -9.27
C ARG A 79 -12.36 -15.34 -8.41
N PHE A 80 -11.84 -14.70 -7.36
CA PHE A 80 -12.60 -13.76 -6.53
C PHE A 80 -13.27 -12.67 -7.37
N LEU A 81 -12.52 -12.01 -8.27
CA LEU A 81 -13.09 -11.00 -9.15
C LEU A 81 -14.15 -11.56 -10.10
N ARG A 82 -13.96 -12.75 -10.65
CA ARG A 82 -14.93 -13.36 -11.57
C ARG A 82 -16.28 -13.62 -10.89
N VAL A 83 -16.26 -14.04 -9.63
CA VAL A 83 -17.48 -14.41 -8.88
C VAL A 83 -18.13 -13.19 -8.22
N HIS A 84 -17.33 -12.30 -7.63
CA HIS A 84 -17.84 -11.21 -6.78
C HIS A 84 -17.55 -9.80 -7.32
N GLY A 85 -16.72 -9.66 -8.34
CA GLY A 85 -16.24 -8.37 -8.80
C GLY A 85 -17.35 -7.42 -9.23
N SER A 86 -18.44 -7.94 -9.82
CA SER A 86 -19.57 -7.11 -10.26
C SER A 86 -20.27 -6.40 -9.09
N ALA A 87 -20.34 -7.05 -7.92
CA ALA A 87 -20.90 -6.46 -6.70
C ALA A 87 -20.01 -5.33 -6.13
N PHE A 88 -18.73 -5.31 -6.48
CA PHE A 88 -17.75 -4.31 -6.05
C PHE A 88 -17.37 -3.30 -7.13
N ASN A 89 -17.97 -3.36 -8.34
CA ASN A 89 -17.67 -2.42 -9.41
C ASN A 89 -17.91 -0.96 -9.00
N SER A 90 -18.93 -0.68 -8.16
CA SER A 90 -19.16 0.67 -7.61
C SER A 90 -17.98 1.15 -6.76
N ASP A 91 -17.53 0.31 -5.84
CA ASP A 91 -16.45 0.62 -4.89
C ASP A 91 -15.12 0.77 -5.63
N PHE A 92 -14.85 -0.14 -6.59
CA PHE A 92 -13.68 -0.04 -7.46
C PHE A 92 -13.68 1.25 -8.27
N SER A 93 -14.84 1.65 -8.79
CA SER A 93 -14.96 2.85 -9.60
C SER A 93 -14.81 4.12 -8.77
N GLU A 94 -15.36 4.13 -7.56
CA GLU A 94 -15.22 5.22 -6.59
C GLU A 94 -13.76 5.41 -6.18
N ASP A 95 -13.06 4.34 -5.78
CA ASP A 95 -11.65 4.37 -5.41
C ASP A 95 -10.74 4.79 -6.58
N ARG A 96 -11.06 4.31 -7.80
CA ARG A 96 -10.28 4.62 -8.99
C ARG A 96 -10.49 6.06 -9.47
N GLY A 97 -11.71 6.58 -9.36
CA GLY A 97 -12.15 7.81 -10.03
C GLY A 97 -12.55 7.63 -11.49
N GLU A 98 -12.69 6.39 -11.97
CA GLU A 98 -13.14 6.01 -13.32
C GLU A 98 -13.94 4.71 -13.25
N THR A 99 -14.79 4.45 -14.24
CA THR A 99 -15.53 3.18 -14.30
C THR A 99 -14.60 1.97 -14.40
N VAL A 100 -14.68 1.09 -13.41
CA VAL A 100 -14.04 -0.23 -13.41
C VAL A 100 -15.06 -1.29 -13.82
N ARG A 101 -14.62 -2.20 -14.70
CA ARG A 101 -15.39 -3.35 -15.14
C ARG A 101 -14.64 -4.62 -14.78
N SER A 102 -14.97 -5.21 -13.64
CA SER A 102 -14.26 -6.38 -13.10
C SER A 102 -14.19 -7.55 -14.07
N GLU A 103 -15.17 -7.74 -14.94
CA GLU A 103 -15.19 -8.79 -15.96
C GLU A 103 -14.10 -8.64 -17.04
N ARG A 104 -13.50 -7.46 -17.17
CA ARG A 104 -12.39 -7.18 -18.11
C ARG A 104 -11.02 -7.29 -17.45
N LEU A 105 -10.97 -7.42 -16.13
CA LEU A 105 -9.72 -7.38 -15.38
C LEU A 105 -8.95 -8.70 -15.51
N THR A 106 -7.65 -8.58 -15.76
CA THR A 106 -6.68 -9.67 -15.87
C THR A 106 -5.47 -9.37 -15.01
N SER A 107 -4.68 -10.37 -14.62
CA SER A 107 -3.44 -10.11 -13.87
C SER A 107 -2.47 -9.25 -14.69
N CYS A 108 -1.97 -8.16 -14.11
CA CYS A 108 -1.00 -7.25 -14.72
C CYS A 108 0.41 -7.85 -14.81
N GLY A 109 0.67 -8.94 -14.11
CA GLY A 109 2.00 -9.49 -13.91
C GLY A 109 2.08 -10.28 -12.60
N PRO A 110 3.29 -10.66 -12.18
CA PRO A 110 3.42 -11.58 -11.06
C PRO A 110 3.07 -10.89 -9.73
N ALA A 111 2.34 -11.57 -8.85
CA ALA A 111 1.94 -11.05 -7.54
C ALA A 111 3.14 -10.58 -6.71
N LEU A 112 2.93 -9.56 -5.87
CA LEU A 112 3.96 -8.97 -5.02
C LEU A 112 3.80 -9.45 -3.59
N TYR A 113 4.87 -9.93 -2.97
CA TYR A 113 4.82 -10.42 -1.59
C TYR A 113 5.06 -9.28 -0.60
N GLY A 114 4.10 -9.06 0.31
CA GLY A 114 4.21 -8.11 1.41
C GLY A 114 4.39 -8.81 2.75
N ASP A 115 5.49 -8.53 3.44
CA ASP A 115 5.74 -8.98 4.81
C ASP A 115 4.68 -8.44 5.79
N SER A 116 4.41 -9.17 6.87
CA SER A 116 3.64 -8.60 7.98
C SER A 116 4.45 -7.48 8.67
N PRO A 117 3.82 -6.36 9.08
CA PRO A 117 4.49 -5.33 9.88
C PRO A 117 4.68 -5.72 11.34
N LEU A 118 4.24 -6.94 11.71
CA LEU A 118 4.30 -7.49 13.05
C LEU A 118 5.35 -8.59 13.09
N SER A 119 5.92 -8.81 14.28
CA SER A 119 6.71 -10.01 14.56
C SER A 119 5.91 -11.27 14.20
N PRO A 120 6.59 -12.38 13.82
CA PRO A 120 5.92 -13.63 13.50
C PRO A 120 4.84 -13.97 14.53
N VAL A 121 3.61 -14.16 14.03
CA VAL A 121 2.45 -14.46 14.84
C VAL A 121 2.66 -15.82 15.51
N PRO A 122 2.58 -15.94 16.85
CA PRO A 122 2.74 -17.22 17.53
C PRO A 122 1.76 -18.30 17.04
N ASP A 123 2.19 -19.56 17.09
CA ASP A 123 1.40 -20.73 16.68
C ASP A 123 0.09 -20.89 17.47
N SER A 124 -0.03 -20.25 18.63
CA SER A 124 -1.23 -20.26 19.48
C SER A 124 -2.36 -19.34 19.00
N ILE A 125 -2.09 -18.40 18.08
CA ILE A 125 -3.11 -17.50 17.56
C ILE A 125 -4.03 -18.25 16.58
N ILE A 126 -5.35 -18.01 16.72
CA ILE A 126 -6.38 -18.60 15.85
C ILE A 126 -6.08 -18.33 14.37
N VAL A 127 -6.34 -19.34 13.52
CA VAL A 127 -5.94 -19.35 12.11
C VAL A 127 -6.40 -18.10 11.35
N ASN A 128 -7.65 -17.66 11.52
CA ASN A 128 -8.19 -16.50 10.81
C ASN A 128 -7.46 -15.19 11.16
N LEU A 129 -7.04 -15.04 12.41
CA LEU A 129 -6.29 -13.86 12.84
C LEU A 129 -4.87 -13.91 12.30
N ARG A 130 -4.25 -15.10 12.26
CA ARG A 130 -2.94 -15.33 11.64
C ARG A 130 -2.93 -15.01 10.15
N ILE A 131 -3.94 -15.48 9.40
CA ILE A 131 -4.10 -15.15 7.97
C ILE A 131 -4.29 -13.63 7.81
N THR A 132 -5.12 -13.03 8.65
CA THR A 132 -5.42 -11.60 8.61
C THR A 132 -4.22 -10.71 8.88
N MET A 133 -3.43 -11.03 9.91
CA MET A 133 -2.29 -10.24 10.39
C MET A 133 -0.96 -10.64 9.74
N GLY A 134 -0.93 -11.78 9.04
CA GLY A 134 0.25 -12.34 8.41
C GLY A 134 0.69 -11.59 7.16
N PRO A 135 1.65 -12.16 6.41
CA PRO A 135 2.02 -11.65 5.10
C PRO A 135 0.87 -11.85 4.10
N ALA A 136 0.94 -11.13 2.98
CA ALA A 136 -0.06 -11.20 1.92
C ALA A 136 0.60 -11.01 0.55
N TRP A 137 -0.06 -11.53 -0.47
CA TRP A 137 0.23 -11.28 -1.87
C TRP A 137 -0.65 -10.13 -2.37
N GLU A 138 -0.05 -9.13 -2.99
CA GLU A 138 -0.76 -8.08 -3.73
C GLU A 138 -0.84 -8.48 -5.21
N VAL A 139 -2.05 -8.78 -5.67
CA VAL A 139 -2.33 -9.13 -7.06
C VAL A 139 -2.88 -7.91 -7.77
N LEU A 140 -2.12 -7.42 -8.74
CA LEU A 140 -2.47 -6.24 -9.53
C LEU A 140 -3.28 -6.67 -10.75
N LEU A 141 -4.41 -6.01 -10.97
CA LEU A 141 -5.39 -6.37 -11.97
C LEU A 141 -5.61 -5.21 -12.94
N CYS A 142 -5.53 -5.52 -14.22
CA CYS A 142 -5.44 -4.59 -15.34
C CYS A 142 -6.55 -4.80 -16.36
N ASP A 143 -6.95 -3.70 -17.00
CA ASP A 143 -7.72 -3.69 -18.25
C ASP A 143 -6.87 -3.00 -19.31
N GLY A 144 -6.60 -3.67 -20.43
CA GLY A 144 -5.72 -3.14 -21.48
C GLY A 144 -4.30 -2.80 -21.01
N GLY A 145 -3.78 -3.52 -20.00
CA GLY A 145 -2.44 -3.28 -19.43
C GLY A 145 -2.36 -2.11 -18.45
N VAL A 146 -3.46 -1.41 -18.18
CA VAL A 146 -3.53 -0.33 -17.18
C VAL A 146 -4.03 -0.89 -15.86
N GLN A 147 -3.28 -0.65 -14.78
CA GLN A 147 -3.66 -1.06 -13.44
C GLN A 147 -4.97 -0.38 -13.02
N GLN A 148 -5.95 -1.18 -12.57
CA GLN A 148 -7.26 -0.68 -12.14
C GLN A 148 -7.65 -1.14 -10.74
N VAL A 149 -7.30 -2.36 -10.35
CA VAL A 149 -7.65 -2.91 -9.05
C VAL A 149 -6.44 -3.63 -8.47
N VAL A 150 -6.30 -3.58 -7.15
CA VAL A 150 -5.43 -4.48 -6.42
C VAL A 150 -6.27 -5.38 -5.52
N VAL A 151 -5.90 -6.66 -5.46
CA VAL A 151 -6.47 -7.63 -4.51
C VAL A 151 -5.35 -8.19 -3.64
N GLY A 152 -5.45 -7.95 -2.34
CA GLY A 152 -4.61 -8.55 -1.32
C GLY A 152 -5.13 -9.93 -0.93
N VAL A 153 -4.27 -10.95 -1.00
CA VAL A 153 -4.57 -12.34 -0.65
C VAL A 153 -3.66 -12.78 0.50
N GLY A 154 -4.23 -13.21 1.63
CA GLY A 154 -3.43 -13.67 2.78
C GLY A 154 -2.49 -14.81 2.39
N ALA A 155 -1.19 -14.66 2.63
CA ALA A 155 -0.19 -15.63 2.19
C ALA A 155 -0.32 -16.99 2.91
N TYR A 156 -0.88 -16.99 4.11
CA TYR A 156 -1.19 -18.19 4.89
C TYR A 156 -2.54 -18.84 4.56
N ALA A 157 -3.32 -18.29 3.62
CA ALA A 157 -4.61 -18.86 3.23
C ALA A 157 -4.46 -20.04 2.25
N THR A 158 -3.59 -21.00 2.60
CA THR A 158 -3.21 -22.12 1.71
C THR A 158 -4.33 -23.12 1.46
N ASP A 159 -5.34 -23.12 2.32
CA ASP A 159 -6.59 -23.88 2.16
C ASP A 159 -7.38 -23.47 0.90
N LEU A 160 -7.16 -22.26 0.37
CA LEU A 160 -7.82 -21.78 -0.84
C LEU A 160 -7.30 -22.40 -2.14
N VAL A 161 -6.12 -23.02 -2.12
CA VAL A 161 -5.45 -23.54 -3.33
C VAL A 161 -6.27 -24.64 -4.02
N GLY A 162 -7.10 -25.37 -3.26
CA GLY A 162 -8.01 -26.41 -3.78
C GLY A 162 -9.48 -25.98 -3.79
N PHE A 163 -9.78 -24.72 -3.48
CA PHE A 163 -11.14 -24.27 -3.26
C PHE A 163 -11.92 -24.15 -4.58
N ASP A 164 -13.14 -24.70 -4.62
CA ASP A 164 -14.05 -24.54 -5.75
C ASP A 164 -14.89 -23.28 -5.58
N PHE A 165 -14.43 -22.20 -6.21
CA PHE A 165 -15.12 -20.91 -6.24
C PHE A 165 -16.46 -20.96 -7.01
N ASN A 166 -16.75 -22.05 -7.74
CA ASN A 166 -18.02 -22.22 -8.45
C ASN A 166 -19.08 -22.94 -7.60
N ALA A 167 -18.74 -23.37 -6.38
CA ALA A 167 -19.72 -23.96 -5.48
C ALA A 167 -20.86 -22.95 -5.23
N PRO A 168 -22.13 -23.39 -5.23
CA PRO A 168 -23.27 -22.50 -5.07
C PRO A 168 -23.11 -21.62 -3.83
N THR A 169 -23.40 -20.33 -4.02
CA THR A 169 -23.06 -19.16 -3.20
C THR A 169 -23.43 -19.26 -1.71
N GLY A 170 -24.29 -20.22 -1.33
CA GLY A 170 -24.66 -20.51 0.06
C GLY A 170 -23.58 -21.20 0.91
N SER A 171 -22.53 -21.76 0.29
CA SER A 171 -21.39 -22.38 1.00
C SER A 171 -20.12 -21.52 0.92
N ALA A 172 -19.79 -21.05 -0.28
CA ALA A 172 -18.54 -20.33 -0.58
C ALA A 172 -18.41 -18.93 0.05
N GLY A 173 -19.52 -18.27 0.39
CA GLY A 173 -19.49 -16.89 0.90
C GLY A 173 -18.77 -16.74 2.25
N SER A 174 -18.81 -17.76 3.12
CA SER A 174 -18.17 -17.72 4.44
C SER A 174 -16.66 -18.00 4.37
N GLU A 175 -16.21 -18.77 3.39
CA GLU A 175 -14.82 -19.21 3.26
C GLU A 175 -13.94 -18.11 2.65
N LEU A 176 -14.51 -17.25 1.80
CA LEU A 176 -13.84 -16.05 1.30
C LEU A 176 -13.56 -15.01 2.39
N LEU A 177 -14.35 -15.02 3.48
CA LEU A 177 -14.05 -14.20 4.66
C LEU A 177 -12.84 -14.75 5.43
N ASN A 178 -12.58 -16.06 5.37
CA ASN A 178 -11.43 -16.69 6.03
C ASN A 178 -10.11 -16.42 5.28
N ALA A 179 -10.19 -16.20 3.97
CA ALA A 179 -9.06 -15.89 3.10
C ALA A 179 -8.36 -14.54 3.39
N SER A 180 -8.95 -13.70 4.25
CA SER A 180 -8.50 -12.31 4.47
C SER A 180 -8.29 -11.55 3.15
N LEU A 181 -9.22 -11.69 2.21
CA LEU A 181 -9.19 -10.92 0.98
C LEU A 181 -9.41 -9.44 1.29
N SER A 182 -8.69 -8.58 0.58
CA SER A 182 -8.91 -7.14 0.55
C SER A 182 -8.81 -6.66 -0.89
N TRP A 183 -9.55 -5.62 -1.26
CA TRP A 183 -9.55 -5.12 -2.63
C TRP A 183 -9.69 -3.59 -2.68
N ARG A 184 -9.11 -2.96 -3.70
CA ARG A 184 -9.23 -1.51 -3.88
C ARG A 184 -9.11 -1.12 -5.35
N GLY A 185 -9.86 -0.09 -5.76
CA GLY A 185 -9.56 0.62 -7.00
C GLY A 185 -8.21 1.35 -6.90
N ILE A 186 -7.40 1.25 -7.96
CA ILE A 186 -6.15 1.99 -8.11
C ILE A 186 -6.49 3.31 -8.83
N PRO A 187 -6.21 4.48 -8.23
CA PRO A 187 -6.54 5.77 -8.84
C PRO A 187 -5.97 5.94 -10.25
N VAL A 188 -6.69 6.66 -11.10
CA VAL A 188 -6.22 6.99 -12.46
C VAL A 188 -4.85 7.67 -12.41
N GLY A 189 -3.95 7.24 -13.30
CA GLY A 189 -2.60 7.82 -13.37
C GLY A 189 -1.63 7.32 -12.30
N VAL A 190 -2.08 6.47 -11.38
CA VAL A 190 -1.24 5.95 -10.31
C VAL A 190 -0.75 4.56 -10.66
N ARG A 191 0.56 4.35 -10.50
CA ARG A 191 1.19 3.03 -10.52
C ARG A 191 1.23 2.49 -9.10
N TYR A 192 0.61 1.36 -8.84
CA TYR A 192 0.56 0.76 -7.51
C TYR A 192 1.10 -0.68 -7.47
N PRO A 193 1.89 -1.04 -6.43
CA PRO A 193 2.71 -0.08 -5.68
C PRO A 193 3.73 0.58 -6.65
N ALA A 194 4.43 1.61 -6.18
CA ALA A 194 5.65 2.04 -6.86
C ALA A 194 6.62 0.85 -7.02
N SER A 195 7.60 0.95 -7.91
CA SER A 195 8.65 -0.06 -7.95
C SER A 195 9.61 0.10 -6.76
N ALA A 196 10.34 -0.97 -6.42
CA ALA A 196 11.36 -0.90 -5.38
C ALA A 196 12.46 0.12 -5.74
N GLU A 197 12.79 0.23 -7.03
CA GLU A 197 13.76 1.20 -7.54
C GLU A 197 13.28 2.63 -7.35
N GLU A 198 12.01 2.91 -7.67
CA GLU A 198 11.41 4.21 -7.41
C GLU A 198 11.42 4.53 -5.92
N ALA A 199 11.06 3.58 -5.06
CA ALA A 199 11.11 3.75 -3.62
C ALA A 199 12.52 4.11 -3.12
N ALA A 200 13.52 3.34 -3.55
CA ALA A 200 14.92 3.58 -3.19
C ALA A 200 15.41 4.95 -3.68
N ALA A 201 15.16 5.29 -4.94
CA ALA A 201 15.59 6.55 -5.53
C ALA A 201 14.94 7.76 -4.85
N ARG A 202 13.62 7.69 -4.60
CA ARG A 202 12.86 8.77 -3.95
C ARG A 202 13.33 8.97 -2.51
N VAL A 203 13.48 7.88 -1.75
CA VAL A 203 13.92 7.95 -0.36
C VAL A 203 15.35 8.46 -0.26
N ALA A 204 16.27 7.98 -1.10
CA ALA A 204 17.66 8.47 -1.12
C ALA A 204 17.73 9.97 -1.47
N ALA A 205 17.00 10.40 -2.50
CA ALA A 205 16.96 11.80 -2.90
C ALA A 205 16.38 12.71 -1.80
N ALA A 206 15.37 12.23 -1.08
CA ALA A 206 14.73 12.99 -0.02
C ALA A 206 15.60 13.13 1.25
N THR A 207 16.36 12.08 1.56
CA THR A 207 17.15 12.00 2.80
C THR A 207 18.60 12.43 2.63
N GLY A 208 19.14 12.39 1.42
CA GLY A 208 20.58 12.48 1.16
C GLY A 208 21.36 11.26 1.68
N ARG A 209 20.67 10.17 2.06
CA ARG A 209 21.27 8.92 2.55
C ARG A 209 21.22 7.83 1.50
N LYS A 210 22.13 6.86 1.59
CA LYS A 210 22.13 5.71 0.70
C LYS A 210 21.25 4.60 1.24
N VAL A 211 20.61 3.88 0.32
CA VAL A 211 19.83 2.69 0.64
C VAL A 211 20.77 1.48 0.78
N VAL A 212 20.67 0.75 1.90
CA VAL A 212 21.62 -0.34 2.23
C VAL A 212 21.18 -1.72 1.78
N SER A 213 19.88 -1.92 1.59
CA SER A 213 19.27 -3.21 1.26
C SER A 213 18.19 -3.03 0.19
N VAL A 214 17.79 -4.13 -0.45
CA VAL A 214 16.64 -4.11 -1.36
C VAL A 214 15.39 -3.68 -0.59
N PRO A 215 14.63 -2.66 -1.06
CA PRO A 215 13.37 -2.30 -0.43
C PRO A 215 12.43 -3.48 -0.32
N ARG A 216 11.84 -3.67 0.86
CA ARG A 216 10.92 -4.79 1.13
C ARG A 216 9.50 -4.28 1.18
N LEU A 217 8.58 -4.98 0.56
CA LEU A 217 7.18 -4.63 0.65
C LEU A 217 6.64 -5.11 2.01
N VAL A 218 6.03 -4.21 2.78
CA VAL A 218 5.50 -4.48 4.12
C VAL A 218 4.03 -4.03 4.14
N ARG A 219 3.15 -4.85 4.68
CA ARG A 219 1.73 -4.51 4.81
C ARG A 219 1.50 -3.40 5.84
N GLY A 220 0.45 -2.63 5.66
CA GLY A 220 -0.05 -1.66 6.63
C GLY A 220 -0.50 -2.34 7.92
N ARG A 221 -0.32 -1.65 9.05
CA ARG A 221 -0.76 -2.13 10.37
C ARG A 221 -2.27 -1.99 10.54
N ILE A 222 -2.94 -3.02 11.06
CA ILE A 222 -4.36 -2.98 11.44
C ILE A 222 -4.60 -1.88 12.49
N PRO A 223 -5.72 -1.10 12.45
CA PRO A 223 -6.86 -1.23 11.55
C PRO A 223 -6.72 -0.36 10.30
N LEU A 224 -5.51 0.10 9.95
CA LEU A 224 -5.23 0.64 8.63
C LEU A 224 -5.29 -0.55 7.66
N SER A 225 -6.50 -1.01 7.40
CA SER A 225 -7.01 -1.17 6.06
C SER A 225 -6.00 -1.95 5.21
N LYS A 226 -6.14 -3.29 5.23
CA LYS A 226 -5.25 -4.36 4.73
C LYS A 226 -4.60 -4.15 3.35
N TRP A 227 -5.05 -3.15 2.62
CA TRP A 227 -4.83 -2.83 1.22
C TRP A 227 -3.67 -1.86 0.95
N TRP A 228 -2.85 -1.50 1.96
CA TRP A 228 -1.67 -0.67 1.75
C TRP A 228 -0.41 -1.45 2.02
N THR A 229 0.34 -1.73 0.97
CA THR A 229 1.72 -2.13 1.10
C THR A 229 2.62 -0.93 0.92
N LEU A 230 3.56 -0.78 1.84
CA LEU A 230 4.59 0.24 1.80
C LEU A 230 5.94 -0.44 1.60
N TRP A 231 6.82 0.18 0.83
CA TRP A 231 8.22 -0.20 0.76
C TRP A 231 8.93 0.24 2.04
N SER A 232 9.44 -0.72 2.80
CA SER A 232 10.44 -0.51 3.85
C SER A 232 11.81 -0.34 3.21
N VAL A 233 12.43 0.81 3.43
CA VAL A 233 13.71 1.21 2.85
C VAL A 233 14.70 1.46 3.99
N ASP A 234 15.74 0.63 4.07
CA ASP A 234 16.79 0.77 5.07
C ASP A 234 17.90 1.70 4.53
N LEU A 235 18.42 2.57 5.41
CA LEU A 235 19.42 3.59 5.11
C LEU A 235 20.78 3.28 5.75
N ASP A 236 21.83 3.83 5.17
CA ASP A 236 23.21 3.72 5.68
C ASP A 236 23.45 4.44 7.00
N SER A 237 22.58 5.39 7.33
CA SER A 237 22.65 6.17 8.54
C SER A 237 21.26 6.73 8.87
N ALA A 238 21.02 6.91 10.16
CA ALA A 238 19.74 7.43 10.61
C ALA A 238 19.53 8.89 10.19
N VAL A 239 18.27 9.23 9.91
CA VAL A 239 17.81 10.60 9.64
C VAL A 239 16.79 11.03 10.68
N THR A 240 16.75 12.34 10.95
CA THR A 240 15.71 12.90 11.82
C THR A 240 14.47 13.16 10.99
N VAL A 241 13.39 12.48 11.37
CA VAL A 241 12.05 12.62 10.77
C VAL A 241 11.13 13.24 11.80
N ARG A 242 10.32 14.20 11.37
CA ARG A 242 9.35 14.89 12.23
C ARG A 242 7.94 14.53 11.81
N GLY A 243 7.16 13.95 12.70
CA GLY A 243 5.78 13.61 12.41
C GLY A 243 4.89 14.83 12.14
N LEU A 244 4.12 14.85 11.05
CA LEU A 244 3.24 15.97 10.69
C LEU A 244 2.12 16.17 11.71
N ARG A 245 1.54 15.07 12.22
CA ARG A 245 0.44 15.14 13.20
C ARG A 245 0.93 15.25 14.64
N SER A 246 1.93 14.46 15.00
CA SER A 246 2.45 14.41 16.37
C SER A 246 3.41 15.56 16.66
N ASN A 247 3.99 16.18 15.63
CA ASN A 247 5.09 17.14 15.74
C ASN A 247 6.36 16.59 16.43
N VAL A 248 6.42 15.26 16.65
CA VAL A 248 7.53 14.60 17.34
C VAL A 248 8.63 14.28 16.34
N SER A 249 9.86 14.68 16.65
CA SER A 249 11.06 14.31 15.89
C SER A 249 11.67 13.01 16.43
N ARG A 250 12.05 12.10 15.53
CA ARG A 250 12.72 10.83 15.86
C ARG A 250 13.86 10.55 14.89
N SER A 251 14.91 9.91 15.37
CA SER A 251 16.00 9.39 14.52
C SER A 251 15.64 7.99 14.02
N ARG A 252 15.72 7.76 12.71
CA ARG A 252 15.32 6.49 12.07
C ARG A 252 16.28 6.13 10.93
N SER A 253 16.70 4.87 10.89
CA SER A 253 17.48 4.27 9.78
C SER A 253 16.62 3.51 8.79
N THR A 254 15.32 3.32 9.06
CA THR A 254 14.37 2.67 8.16
C THR A 254 13.20 3.61 7.93
N LEU A 255 12.85 3.83 6.67
CA LEU A 255 11.73 4.65 6.24
C LEU A 255 10.74 3.81 5.43
N MET A 256 9.47 4.23 5.42
CA MET A 256 8.44 3.62 4.60
C MET A 256 8.13 4.51 3.39
N TYR A 257 7.76 3.93 2.26
CA TYR A 257 7.42 4.65 1.04
C TYR A 257 6.28 3.95 0.29
N GLY A 258 5.21 4.67 -0.04
CA GLY A 258 4.09 4.11 -0.79
C GLY A 258 2.92 5.08 -0.89
N LEU A 259 1.81 4.61 -1.44
CA LEU A 259 0.59 5.42 -1.55
C LEU A 259 -0.16 5.41 -0.21
N LEU A 260 -0.66 6.57 0.21
CA LEU A 260 -1.56 6.71 1.36
C LEU A 260 -3.00 7.01 0.92
N PRO A 261 -4.01 6.64 1.72
CA PRO A 261 -5.43 6.81 1.40
C PRO A 261 -5.90 8.27 1.17
N ALA A 262 -5.07 9.29 1.39
CA ALA A 262 -5.44 10.70 1.20
C ALA A 262 -5.37 11.17 -0.28
N ALA A 263 -5.53 10.25 -1.25
CA ALA A 263 -5.61 10.53 -2.69
C ALA A 263 -4.36 11.18 -3.34
N ARG A 264 -3.18 11.13 -2.69
CA ARG A 264 -1.92 11.64 -3.25
C ARG A 264 -0.74 10.73 -2.90
N TRP A 265 0.26 10.69 -3.78
CA TRP A 265 1.57 10.11 -3.48
C TRP A 265 2.20 10.86 -2.30
N GLU A 266 2.34 10.20 -1.17
CA GLU A 266 2.96 10.78 0.02
C GLU A 266 4.07 9.85 0.49
N MET A 267 5.29 10.36 0.60
CA MET A 267 6.34 9.66 1.33
C MET A 267 5.94 9.63 2.80
N ALA A 268 5.46 8.49 3.25
CA ALA A 268 4.96 8.28 4.59
C ALA A 268 6.04 7.62 5.44
N VAL A 269 6.66 8.34 6.37
CA VAL A 269 7.57 7.71 7.32
C VAL A 269 6.75 7.05 8.43
N VAL A 270 6.31 5.82 8.17
CA VAL A 270 5.60 5.05 9.20
C VAL A 270 6.62 4.40 10.14
N ASP A 271 6.59 4.82 11.40
CA ASP A 271 7.37 4.20 12.46
C ASP A 271 6.79 2.82 12.80
N ALA A 272 7.38 1.77 12.23
CA ALA A 272 7.00 0.38 12.52
C ALA A 272 7.72 -0.20 13.77
N THR A 273 8.46 0.60 14.55
CA THR A 273 9.32 0.10 15.64
C THR A 273 8.75 0.27 17.05
N HIS A 274 7.45 0.58 17.20
CA HIS A 274 6.81 0.59 18.52
C HIS A 274 5.66 -0.41 18.62
N ASP A 275 5.72 -1.24 19.66
CA ASP A 275 4.66 -2.15 20.13
C ASP A 275 3.59 -1.42 20.97
N GLU A 276 3.87 -0.21 21.47
CA GLU A 276 3.04 0.39 22.54
C GLU A 276 2.07 1.50 22.11
N LEU A 277 2.13 1.99 20.87
CA LEU A 277 1.24 3.06 20.42
C LEU A 277 0.65 2.67 19.07
N GLY A 278 -0.68 2.70 19.00
CA GLY A 278 -1.47 2.36 17.81
C GLY A 278 -1.02 3.07 16.53
N PRO A 279 -1.59 2.68 15.37
CA PRO A 279 -1.00 2.98 14.07
C PRO A 279 -1.17 4.46 13.71
N TYR A 280 -0.16 5.26 14.00
CA TYR A 280 -0.02 6.60 13.45
C TYR A 280 0.87 6.53 12.21
N VAL A 281 0.23 6.60 11.04
CA VAL A 281 0.95 7.04 9.83
C VAL A 281 1.42 8.45 10.11
N THR A 282 2.73 8.61 10.23
CA THR A 282 3.33 9.93 10.38
C THR A 282 3.99 10.26 9.06
N THR A 283 3.31 11.04 8.23
CA THR A 283 4.02 11.83 7.22
C THR A 283 5.01 12.72 7.95
N GLY A 284 6.13 13.12 7.33
CA GLY A 284 7.09 13.94 8.07
C GLY A 284 8.05 14.78 7.26
N GLU A 285 8.61 15.78 7.93
CA GLU A 285 9.69 16.62 7.41
C GLU A 285 11.05 15.98 7.71
N ILE A 286 11.99 16.08 6.77
CA ILE A 286 13.36 15.58 6.92
C ILE A 286 14.28 16.76 7.21
N ARG A 287 15.07 16.68 8.29
CA ARG A 287 16.12 17.65 8.59
C ARG A 287 17.48 17.07 8.20
N GLN A 288 18.25 17.80 7.39
CA GLN A 288 19.55 17.33 6.94
C GLN A 288 20.64 17.51 8.02
N PRO A 289 21.73 16.72 7.98
CA PRO A 289 22.81 16.79 8.96
C PRO A 289 23.56 18.13 8.98
N ASP A 290 23.55 18.86 7.87
CA ASP A 290 24.16 20.19 7.71
C ASP A 290 23.34 21.31 8.36
N GLY A 291 22.24 20.96 9.03
CA GLY A 291 21.33 21.91 9.67
C GLY A 291 20.33 22.55 8.71
N SER A 292 20.47 22.34 7.40
CA SER A 292 19.50 22.83 6.42
C SER A 292 18.16 22.10 6.60
N GLN A 293 17.09 22.88 6.66
CA GLN A 293 15.74 22.35 6.59
C GLN A 293 15.36 22.27 5.11
N ARG A 294 15.33 21.05 4.60
CA ARG A 294 14.63 20.76 3.35
C ARG A 294 13.23 20.30 3.71
N THR A 295 12.30 21.25 3.80
CA THR A 295 10.87 20.90 3.78
C THR A 295 10.59 20.36 2.39
N ILE A 296 10.52 19.04 2.26
CA ILE A 296 9.92 18.41 1.10
C ILE A 296 8.42 18.47 1.39
N PRO A 297 7.65 19.38 0.75
CA PRO A 297 6.23 19.46 1.01
C PRO A 297 5.60 18.13 0.60
N LEU A 298 5.19 17.37 1.60
CA LEU A 298 4.23 16.30 1.43
C LEU A 298 2.86 16.99 1.42
N THR A 299 2.39 17.32 0.23
CA THR A 299 1.17 18.10 0.05
C THR A 299 -0.05 17.29 0.46
N LEU A 300 -0.54 17.53 1.68
CA LEU A 300 -1.81 17.00 2.15
C LEU A 300 -2.97 17.51 1.30
N GLY A 301 -3.68 16.59 0.64
CA GLY A 301 -5.07 16.78 0.29
C GLY A 301 -5.93 16.70 1.55
N ARG A 302 -6.95 17.57 1.65
CA ARG A 302 -7.92 17.57 2.75
C ARG A 302 -8.70 16.24 2.72
N LEU A 303 -8.62 15.45 3.79
CA LEU A 303 -9.50 14.29 3.96
C LEU A 303 -10.95 14.77 4.15
N PRO A 304 -11.98 14.12 3.55
CA PRO A 304 -13.30 14.15 4.15
C PRO A 304 -13.20 13.46 5.52
N ALA A 305 -13.58 14.18 6.58
CA ALA A 305 -13.50 13.66 7.94
C ALA A 305 -14.41 12.42 8.10
N PRO A 306 -13.94 11.31 8.70
CA PRO A 306 -14.85 10.39 9.35
C PRO A 306 -15.51 11.15 10.51
N SER A 307 -16.83 11.02 10.65
CA SER A 307 -17.75 11.87 11.41
C SER A 307 -17.57 11.91 12.95
N PHE A 308 -16.38 11.64 13.50
CA PHE A 308 -16.19 11.54 14.96
C PHE A 308 -15.02 12.34 15.55
N LEU A 309 -14.28 13.16 14.80
CA LEU A 309 -13.23 13.99 15.40
C LEU A 309 -13.21 15.41 14.83
N ASN A 310 -13.59 16.37 15.67
CA ASN A 310 -13.40 17.81 15.47
C ASN A 310 -11.91 18.18 15.49
N ALA A 311 -11.43 18.91 14.46
CA ALA A 311 -10.59 20.12 14.57
C ALA A 311 -9.92 20.48 13.22
N ALA A 312 -10.01 21.76 12.86
CA ALA A 312 -9.02 22.51 12.05
C ALA A 312 -8.10 23.29 13.04
N PRO A 313 -6.89 23.82 12.69
CA PRO A 313 -6.53 24.41 11.40
C PRO A 313 -5.11 24.14 10.84
N VAL A 314 -4.94 24.63 9.60
CA VAL A 314 -3.73 24.82 8.78
C VAL A 314 -2.78 25.86 9.39
N VAL A 315 -1.45 25.66 9.36
CA VAL A 315 -0.45 26.74 9.59
C VAL A 315 0.82 26.60 8.72
N ARG A 316 1.28 27.79 8.28
CA ARG A 316 2.48 28.23 7.53
C ARG A 316 3.84 27.67 7.97
N VAL A 317 4.75 27.64 7.00
CA VAL A 317 6.21 27.66 7.21
C VAL A 317 6.70 29.12 7.28
N THR A 318 7.42 29.46 8.34
CA THR A 318 8.32 30.62 8.44
C THR A 318 9.75 30.11 8.54
N THR A 319 10.63 30.61 7.67
CA THR A 319 12.09 30.56 7.86
C THR A 319 12.54 31.81 8.63
N PRO A 320 13.68 31.77 9.35
CA PRO A 320 14.38 32.99 9.75
C PRO A 320 14.79 33.83 8.54
#